data_AF-A0A257W7P0-F1
#
_entry.id   AF-A0A257W7P0-F1
#
_cell.length_a   1.000
_cell.length_b   1.000
_cell.length_c   1.000
_cell.angle_alpha   90.00
_cell.angle_beta   90.00
_cell.angle_gamma   90.00
#
_symmetry.space_group_name_H-M   'P 1'
#
loop_
_entity.id
_entity.type
_entity.pdbx_description
1 polymer ?
#
loop_
_entity_poly.entity_id
_entity_poly.type
_entity_poly.pdbx_seq_one_letter_code
_entity_poly.pdbx_strand_id
1 'polypeptide(L)'
;MTDPSSSGTSTNALARLLEIALELSSERDLDGILKVATAGVCSAVGCERASLFVYDEQRNELYTRVVTELEIAEIRHPLSKGIVGWVATNRALLSVPVPADDPRWDSSVDRRTGFRTRNILTTPVLAIDGRLLGVLQLLNKPAGFASLDERLLQAFASHVAVALERRRLEDEARSVWELRQSLEMGHRIQATFLPSSLPQVSGYEVAAWWQPAEFVSGDYYDWLRLRDGRWGFAVGDVSGHGLAAALIMATVRAMAHVLARTADHVHHFVETLRDSIVPDLQNSRFVTCCFAVLDPETHRLEWANAGHAPAFRYCCRTKECLRLQPTTMPLGFPTIPFPNQTSSTMDLG
;
A
#
# COMPACT_ATOMS: atom_id res chain seq x y z
N MET A 1 -28.79 7.06 -56.35
CA MET A 1 -28.52 8.46 -55.96
C MET A 1 -28.20 8.45 -54.48
N THR A 2 -26.91 8.45 -54.15
CA THR A 2 -26.41 8.59 -52.77
C THR A 2 -26.45 10.06 -52.41
N ASP A 3 -27.17 10.40 -51.34
CA ASP A 3 -27.37 11.75 -50.85
C ASP A 3 -26.02 12.35 -50.36
N PRO A 4 -25.48 13.41 -51.01
CA PRO A 4 -24.18 13.99 -50.67
C PRO A 4 -24.14 14.64 -49.27
N SER A 5 -25.30 14.85 -48.64
CA SER A 5 -25.42 15.41 -47.29
C SER A 5 -25.05 14.41 -46.17
N SER A 6 -25.09 13.10 -46.46
CA SER A 6 -24.83 12.04 -45.47
C SER A 6 -23.33 11.78 -45.19
N SER A 7 -22.45 12.06 -46.17
CA SER A 7 -21.00 11.84 -46.05
C SER A 7 -20.29 12.93 -45.25
N GLY A 8 -20.78 14.18 -45.31
CA GLY A 8 -20.22 15.31 -44.54
C GLY A 8 -20.46 15.19 -43.04
N THR A 9 -21.65 14.73 -42.64
CA THR A 9 -22.04 14.56 -41.23
C THR A 9 -21.25 13.43 -40.54
N SER A 10 -20.98 12.34 -41.26
CA SER A 10 -20.20 11.20 -40.75
C SER A 10 -18.71 11.54 -40.55
N THR A 11 -18.14 12.34 -41.45
CA THR A 11 -16.73 12.76 -41.37
C THR A 11 -16.51 13.71 -40.18
N ASN A 12 -17.45 14.64 -39.95
CA ASN A 12 -17.40 15.54 -38.79
C ASN A 12 -17.56 14.80 -37.46
N ALA A 13 -18.46 13.82 -37.36
CA ALA A 13 -18.65 13.06 -36.13
C ALA A 13 -17.39 12.24 -35.75
N LEU A 14 -16.70 11.66 -36.74
CA LEU A 14 -15.48 10.88 -36.52
C LEU A 14 -14.30 11.76 -36.09
N ALA A 15 -14.16 12.94 -36.71
CA ALA A 15 -13.15 13.92 -36.31
C ALA A 15 -13.36 14.38 -34.86
N ARG A 16 -14.61 14.66 -34.46
CA ARG A 16 -14.94 15.04 -33.08
C ARG A 16 -14.65 13.93 -32.08
N LEU A 17 -14.94 12.68 -32.44
CA LEU A 17 -14.61 11.52 -31.61
C LEU A 17 -13.09 11.43 -31.37
N LEU A 18 -12.27 11.62 -32.41
CA LEU A 18 -10.80 11.62 -32.28
C LEU A 18 -10.30 12.78 -31.41
N GLU A 19 -10.82 13.99 -31.58
CA GLU A 19 -10.49 15.15 -30.74
C GLU A 19 -10.76 14.87 -29.26
N ILE A 20 -11.94 14.35 -28.94
CA ILE A 20 -12.34 14.05 -27.56
C ILE A 20 -11.53 12.88 -27.00
N ALA A 21 -11.21 11.87 -27.81
CA ALA A 21 -10.34 10.78 -27.38
C ALA A 21 -8.94 11.29 -27.01
N LEU A 22 -8.39 12.26 -27.75
CA LEU A 22 -7.13 12.92 -27.43
C LEU A 22 -7.23 13.78 -26.18
N GLU A 23 -8.31 14.56 -26.01
CA GLU A 23 -8.54 15.35 -24.79
C GLU A 23 -8.65 14.45 -23.55
N LEU A 24 -9.47 13.39 -23.61
CA LEU A 24 -9.60 12.38 -22.54
C LEU A 24 -8.26 11.70 -22.25
N SER A 25 -7.41 11.50 -23.27
CA SER A 25 -6.08 10.92 -23.07
C SER A 25 -5.15 11.82 -22.24
N SER A 26 -5.37 13.14 -22.25
CA SER A 26 -4.56 14.09 -21.49
C SER A 26 -5.06 14.34 -20.07
N GLU A 27 -6.30 13.96 -19.78
CA GLU A 27 -6.97 14.27 -18.52
C GLU A 27 -6.62 13.29 -17.39
N ARG A 28 -6.27 13.82 -16.23
CA ARG A 28 -5.76 13.02 -15.09
C ARG A 28 -6.74 12.97 -13.94
N ASP A 29 -7.66 13.92 -13.86
CA ASP A 29 -8.64 13.98 -12.80
C ASP A 29 -10.01 13.44 -13.24
N LEU A 30 -10.74 12.86 -12.29
CA LEU A 30 -12.07 12.33 -12.55
C LEU A 30 -13.03 13.42 -13.02
N ASP A 31 -13.00 14.60 -12.40
CA ASP A 31 -13.93 15.67 -12.74
C ASP A 31 -13.62 16.23 -14.14
N GLY A 32 -12.35 16.27 -14.51
CA GLY A 32 -11.91 16.54 -15.88
C GLY A 32 -12.47 15.53 -16.88
N ILE A 33 -12.33 14.22 -16.59
CA ILE A 33 -12.84 13.14 -17.47
C ILE A 33 -14.36 13.29 -17.64
N LEU A 34 -15.10 13.50 -16.53
CA LEU A 34 -16.55 13.70 -16.55
C LEU A 34 -16.94 14.88 -17.46
N LYS A 35 -16.24 16.01 -17.31
CA LYS A 35 -16.51 17.25 -18.06
C LYS A 35 -16.22 17.11 -19.55
N VAL A 36 -15.04 16.60 -19.91
CA VAL A 36 -14.63 16.41 -21.31
C VAL A 36 -15.55 15.39 -22.00
N ALA A 37 -15.82 14.25 -21.34
CA ALA A 37 -16.68 13.22 -21.90
C ALA A 37 -18.09 13.74 -22.18
N THR A 38 -18.72 14.40 -21.20
CA THR A 38 -20.10 14.90 -21.32
C THR A 38 -20.21 16.04 -22.32
N ALA A 39 -19.34 17.04 -22.27
CA ALA A 39 -19.35 18.15 -23.23
C ALA A 39 -19.09 17.66 -24.66
N GLY A 40 -18.11 16.76 -24.81
CA GLY A 40 -17.72 16.20 -26.10
C GLY A 40 -18.83 15.43 -26.78
N VAL A 41 -19.42 14.44 -26.09
CA VAL A 41 -20.50 13.63 -26.66
C VAL A 41 -21.76 14.46 -26.93
N CYS A 42 -22.07 15.43 -26.06
CA CYS A 42 -23.22 16.31 -26.22
C CYS A 42 -23.09 17.17 -27.48
N SER A 43 -21.89 17.72 -27.73
CA SER A 43 -21.57 18.48 -28.94
C SER A 43 -21.59 17.60 -30.20
N ALA A 44 -21.06 16.37 -30.13
CA ALA A 44 -20.99 15.47 -31.29
C ALA A 44 -22.37 14.95 -31.72
N VAL A 45 -23.25 14.65 -30.76
CA VAL A 45 -24.60 14.10 -31.03
C VAL A 45 -25.65 15.21 -31.25
N GLY A 46 -25.40 16.41 -30.73
CA GLY A 46 -26.34 17.54 -30.81
C GLY A 46 -27.53 17.41 -29.85
N CYS A 47 -27.28 16.91 -28.64
CA CYS A 47 -28.28 16.83 -27.57
C CYS A 47 -28.18 18.01 -26.60
N GLU A 48 -29.18 18.19 -25.72
CA GLU A 48 -29.23 19.31 -24.79
C GLU A 48 -28.35 19.08 -23.54
N ARG A 49 -28.25 17.83 -23.09
CA ARG A 49 -27.50 17.48 -21.88
C ARG A 49 -26.92 16.08 -21.98
N ALA A 50 -25.73 15.90 -21.41
CA ALA A 50 -25.12 14.60 -21.18
C ALA A 50 -24.69 14.48 -19.72
N SER A 51 -24.77 13.26 -19.18
CA SER A 51 -24.32 12.92 -17.83
C SER A 51 -23.54 11.62 -17.86
N LEU A 52 -22.38 11.60 -17.21
CA LEU A 52 -21.59 10.40 -16.97
C LEU A 52 -21.67 10.06 -15.49
N PHE A 53 -22.18 8.86 -15.20
CA PHE A 53 -22.24 8.29 -13.87
C PHE A 53 -21.12 7.26 -13.71
N VAL A 54 -20.36 7.33 -12.63
CA VAL A 54 -19.32 6.38 -12.26
C VAL A 54 -19.88 5.38 -11.27
N TYR A 55 -19.48 4.12 -11.40
CA TYR A 55 -19.90 3.05 -10.50
C TYR A 55 -19.02 3.01 -9.24
N ASP A 56 -19.66 3.12 -8.08
CA ASP A 56 -19.08 2.91 -6.76
C ASP A 56 -19.37 1.46 -6.33
N GLU A 57 -18.38 0.58 -6.53
CA GLU A 57 -18.49 -0.85 -6.25
C GLU A 57 -18.70 -1.14 -4.76
N GLN A 58 -18.20 -0.29 -3.86
CA GLN A 58 -18.32 -0.50 -2.41
C GLN A 58 -19.75 -0.24 -1.92
N ARG A 59 -20.41 0.76 -2.49
CA ARG A 59 -21.80 1.13 -2.14
C ARG A 59 -22.85 0.50 -3.04
N ASN A 60 -22.44 -0.10 -4.15
CA ASN A 60 -23.32 -0.59 -5.21
C ASN A 60 -24.26 0.53 -5.71
N GLU A 61 -23.68 1.68 -6.03
CA GLU A 61 -24.38 2.88 -6.48
C GLU A 61 -23.67 3.51 -7.68
N LEU A 62 -24.42 4.28 -8.47
CA LEU A 62 -23.89 5.15 -9.51
C LEU A 62 -23.87 6.58 -8.99
N TYR A 63 -22.78 7.30 -9.21
CA TYR A 63 -22.69 8.70 -8.81
C TYR A 63 -22.16 9.57 -9.95
N THR A 64 -22.61 10.82 -9.99
CA THR A 64 -22.09 11.83 -10.89
C THR A 64 -21.85 13.12 -10.11
N ARG A 65 -20.88 13.91 -10.55
CA ARG A 65 -20.60 15.23 -9.96
C ARG A 65 -21.06 16.29 -10.92
N VAL A 66 -22.01 17.10 -10.45
CA VAL A 66 -22.52 18.25 -11.20
C VAL A 66 -21.87 19.50 -10.64
N VAL A 67 -21.10 20.18 -11.48
CA VAL A 67 -20.53 21.49 -11.14
C VAL A 67 -21.61 22.53 -11.41
N THR A 68 -22.10 23.18 -10.35
CA THR A 68 -22.94 24.38 -10.45
C THR A 68 -22.07 25.63 -10.23
N GLU A 69 -22.59 26.83 -10.52
CA GLU A 69 -21.84 28.09 -10.30
C GLU A 69 -21.44 28.34 -8.84
N LEU A 70 -22.09 27.65 -7.89
CA LEU A 70 -21.90 27.86 -6.44
C LEU A 70 -21.24 26.66 -5.75
N GLU A 71 -21.52 25.42 -6.17
CA GLU A 71 -21.03 24.20 -5.51
C GLU A 71 -20.88 23.01 -6.49
N ILE A 72 -20.00 22.06 -6.13
CA ILE A 72 -19.95 20.72 -6.75
C ILE A 72 -20.91 19.83 -5.98
N ALA A 73 -22.03 19.45 -6.59
CA ALA A 73 -23.01 18.56 -6.01
C ALA A 73 -22.80 17.12 -6.51
N GLU A 74 -22.57 16.18 -5.60
CA GLU A 74 -22.54 14.75 -5.93
C GLU A 74 -23.97 14.19 -5.90
N ILE A 75 -24.42 13.64 -7.03
CA ILE A 75 -25.73 13.02 -7.17
C ILE A 75 -25.54 11.51 -7.24
N ARG A 76 -26.18 10.78 -6.33
CA ARG A 76 -26.13 9.32 -6.24
C ARG A 76 -27.44 8.67 -6.67
N HIS A 77 -27.32 7.56 -7.37
CA HIS A 77 -28.42 6.76 -7.92
C HIS A 77 -28.18 5.27 -7.63
N PRO A 78 -29.11 4.57 -6.97
CA PRO A 78 -29.00 3.13 -6.77
C PRO A 78 -29.21 2.39 -8.11
N LEU A 79 -28.54 1.24 -8.28
CA LEU A 79 -28.65 0.43 -9.50
C LEU A 79 -30.06 -0.14 -9.72
N SER A 80 -30.84 -0.28 -8.66
CA SER A 80 -32.21 -0.83 -8.70
C SER A 80 -33.26 0.13 -9.30
N LYS A 81 -32.88 1.37 -9.62
CA LYS A 81 -33.84 2.42 -9.97
C LYS A 81 -33.45 3.18 -11.23
N GLY A 82 -34.46 3.55 -12.01
CA GLY A 82 -34.30 4.46 -13.13
C GLY A 82 -33.73 3.80 -14.38
N ILE A 83 -33.72 4.56 -15.47
CA ILE A 83 -33.12 4.17 -16.75
C ILE A 83 -31.62 3.88 -16.59
N VAL A 84 -30.90 4.71 -15.84
CA VAL A 84 -29.46 4.57 -15.62
C VAL A 84 -29.15 3.27 -14.86
N GLY A 85 -29.90 2.97 -13.79
CA GLY A 85 -29.74 1.73 -13.03
C GLY A 85 -30.08 0.47 -13.85
N TRP A 86 -31.13 0.54 -14.68
CA TRP A 86 -31.47 -0.56 -15.59
C TRP A 86 -30.34 -0.83 -16.59
N VAL A 87 -29.76 0.21 -17.19
CA VAL A 87 -28.64 0.09 -18.14
C VAL A 87 -27.39 -0.48 -17.45
N ALA A 88 -27.06 -0.02 -16.25
CA ALA A 88 -25.97 -0.57 -15.45
C ALA A 88 -26.16 -2.07 -15.17
N THR A 89 -27.36 -2.46 -14.76
CA THR A 89 -27.69 -3.85 -14.39
C THR A 89 -27.66 -4.78 -15.61
N ASN A 90 -28.26 -4.36 -16.73
CA ASN A 90 -28.38 -5.20 -17.92
C ASN A 90 -27.17 -5.09 -18.86
N ARG A 91 -26.27 -4.14 -18.62
CA ARG A 91 -25.09 -3.85 -19.47
C ARG A 91 -25.46 -3.68 -20.94
N ALA A 92 -26.60 -3.05 -21.20
CA ALA A 92 -27.18 -2.88 -22.53
C ALA A 92 -27.58 -1.44 -22.79
N LEU A 93 -27.34 -0.97 -24.01
CA LEU A 93 -27.80 0.35 -24.47
C LEU A 93 -29.34 0.40 -24.47
N LEU A 94 -29.89 1.55 -24.10
CA LEU A 94 -31.31 1.81 -24.09
C LEU A 94 -31.63 3.19 -24.68
N SER A 95 -32.54 3.22 -25.66
CA SER A 95 -33.11 4.44 -26.24
C SER A 95 -34.57 4.54 -25.83
N VAL A 96 -34.96 5.68 -25.25
CA VAL A 96 -36.32 5.96 -24.78
C VAL A 96 -36.82 7.23 -25.47
N PRO A 97 -37.64 7.10 -26.53
CA PRO A 97 -38.15 8.24 -27.29
C PRO A 97 -39.10 9.15 -26.50
N VAL A 98 -39.88 8.57 -25.57
CA VAL A 98 -40.85 9.29 -24.72
C VAL A 98 -40.74 8.74 -23.30
N PRO A 99 -40.02 9.42 -22.38
CA PRO A 99 -39.80 8.94 -21.03
C PRO A 99 -41.08 8.72 -20.21
N ALA A 100 -42.12 9.52 -20.46
CA ALA A 100 -43.40 9.41 -19.77
C ALA A 100 -44.09 8.06 -19.99
N ASP A 101 -43.78 7.37 -21.07
CA ASP A 101 -44.35 6.06 -21.43
C ASP A 101 -43.49 4.89 -20.91
N ASP A 102 -42.30 5.16 -20.37
CA ASP A 102 -41.38 4.12 -19.88
C ASP A 102 -41.58 3.87 -18.37
N PRO A 103 -41.91 2.64 -17.93
CA PRO A 103 -42.14 2.35 -16.51
C PRO A 103 -40.87 2.49 -15.65
N ARG A 104 -39.68 2.55 -16.26
CA ARG A 104 -38.40 2.75 -15.56
C ARG A 104 -38.09 4.23 -15.35
N TRP A 105 -38.87 5.15 -15.94
CA TRP A 105 -38.63 6.58 -15.83
C TRP A 105 -38.94 7.11 -14.43
N ASP A 106 -38.00 7.86 -13.86
CA ASP A 106 -38.19 8.60 -12.60
C ASP A 106 -38.04 10.10 -12.84
N SER A 107 -39.16 10.81 -12.75
CA SER A 107 -39.24 12.27 -12.94
C SER A 107 -38.90 13.08 -11.68
N SER A 108 -38.40 12.47 -10.60
CA SER A 108 -38.04 13.19 -9.36
C SER A 108 -36.99 14.28 -9.56
N VAL A 109 -35.98 14.03 -10.40
CA VAL A 109 -34.93 15.01 -10.73
C VAL A 109 -35.50 16.16 -11.59
N ASP A 110 -36.31 15.84 -12.59
CA ASP A 110 -37.01 16.83 -13.44
C ASP A 110 -37.89 17.77 -12.58
N ARG A 111 -38.68 17.20 -11.65
CA ARG A 111 -39.52 17.99 -10.72
C ARG A 111 -38.70 18.92 -9.83
N ARG A 112 -37.52 18.48 -9.38
CA ARG A 112 -36.65 19.26 -8.49
C ARG A 112 -35.89 20.36 -9.22
N THR A 113 -35.48 20.11 -10.47
CA THR A 113 -34.61 21.01 -11.24
C THR A 113 -35.37 21.90 -12.23
N GLY A 114 -36.64 21.60 -12.50
CA GLY A 114 -37.42 22.24 -13.56
C GLY A 114 -37.00 21.83 -14.97
N PHE A 115 -36.03 20.92 -15.11
CA PHE A 115 -35.62 20.36 -16.40
C PHE A 115 -36.71 19.43 -16.92
N ARG A 116 -36.99 19.47 -18.22
CA ARG A 116 -37.99 18.60 -18.86
C ARG A 116 -37.32 17.63 -19.82
N THR A 117 -37.30 16.37 -19.46
CA THR A 117 -36.75 15.29 -20.29
C THR A 117 -37.78 14.82 -21.33
N ARG A 118 -37.40 14.86 -22.60
CA ARG A 118 -38.23 14.59 -23.79
C ARG A 118 -37.86 13.28 -24.48
N ASN A 119 -36.56 12.97 -24.56
CA ASN A 119 -36.04 11.70 -25.07
C ASN A 119 -34.68 11.41 -24.42
N ILE A 120 -34.32 10.13 -24.31
CA ILE A 120 -33.16 9.65 -23.56
C ILE A 120 -32.44 8.60 -24.38
N LEU A 121 -31.11 8.67 -24.41
CA LEU A 121 -30.25 7.60 -24.90
C LEU A 121 -29.20 7.29 -23.85
N THR A 122 -29.05 6.04 -23.44
CA THR A 122 -28.18 5.66 -22.33
C THR A 122 -27.39 4.40 -22.67
N THR A 123 -26.09 4.39 -22.42
CA THR A 123 -25.20 3.25 -22.67
C THR A 123 -24.36 2.93 -21.42
N PRO A 124 -24.03 1.66 -21.15
CA PRO A 124 -23.06 1.36 -20.11
C PRO A 124 -21.65 1.76 -20.57
N VAL A 125 -20.80 2.10 -19.60
CA VAL A 125 -19.35 2.24 -19.77
C VAL A 125 -18.73 0.98 -19.15
N LEU A 126 -18.15 0.14 -19.99
CA LEU A 126 -17.65 -1.17 -19.60
C LEU A 126 -16.14 -1.25 -19.79
N ALA A 127 -15.47 -1.88 -18.83
CA ALA A 127 -14.09 -2.33 -18.97
C ALA A 127 -13.96 -3.37 -20.08
N ILE A 128 -12.73 -3.63 -20.51
CA ILE A 128 -12.46 -4.63 -21.56
C ILE A 128 -12.89 -6.06 -21.15
N ASP A 129 -12.91 -6.35 -19.85
CA ASP A 129 -13.37 -7.62 -19.27
C ASP A 129 -14.89 -7.66 -18.99
N GLY A 130 -15.62 -6.60 -19.37
CA GLY A 130 -17.05 -6.48 -19.21
C GLY A 130 -17.51 -6.01 -17.83
N ARG A 131 -16.61 -5.67 -16.90
CA ARG A 131 -16.99 -5.02 -15.63
C ARG A 131 -17.62 -3.65 -15.88
N LEU A 132 -18.60 -3.30 -15.06
CA LEU A 132 -19.25 -1.98 -15.11
C LEU A 132 -18.34 -0.92 -14.49
N LEU A 133 -18.03 0.12 -15.26
CA LEU A 133 -17.29 1.30 -14.78
C LEU A 133 -18.22 2.49 -14.56
N GLY A 134 -19.34 2.53 -15.29
CA GLY A 134 -20.26 3.65 -15.23
C GLY A 134 -21.37 3.56 -16.28
N VAL A 135 -22.11 4.65 -16.44
CA VAL A 135 -23.20 4.79 -17.41
C VAL A 135 -23.16 6.20 -18.00
N LEU A 136 -23.23 6.29 -19.33
CA LEU A 136 -23.27 7.55 -20.06
C LEU A 136 -24.68 7.77 -20.63
N GLN A 137 -25.28 8.91 -20.31
CA GLN A 137 -26.65 9.26 -20.66
C GLN A 137 -26.70 10.57 -21.43
N LEU A 138 -27.46 10.60 -22.52
CA LEU A 138 -27.80 11.79 -23.31
C LEU A 138 -29.29 12.08 -23.19
N LEU A 139 -29.64 13.36 -23.12
CA LEU A 139 -31.00 13.86 -22.97
C LEU A 139 -31.33 14.87 -24.06
N ASN A 140 -32.56 14.81 -24.56
CA ASN A 140 -33.20 15.84 -25.37
C ASN A 140 -32.47 16.19 -26.68
N LYS A 141 -32.30 15.22 -27.58
CA LYS A 141 -31.98 15.51 -28.98
C LYS A 141 -33.24 16.00 -29.72
N PRO A 142 -33.26 17.19 -30.34
CA PRO A 142 -34.48 17.75 -30.95
C PRO A 142 -35.16 16.84 -31.99
N ALA A 143 -34.37 16.16 -32.82
CA ALA A 143 -34.85 15.23 -33.84
C ALA A 143 -35.06 13.78 -33.32
N GLY A 144 -34.85 13.54 -32.03
CA GLY A 144 -34.73 12.19 -31.47
C GLY A 144 -33.36 11.54 -31.76
N PHE A 145 -33.10 10.42 -31.10
CA PHE A 145 -31.87 9.64 -31.27
C PHE A 145 -32.04 8.60 -32.38
N ALA A 146 -31.08 8.56 -33.31
CA ALA A 146 -31.02 7.61 -34.42
C ALA A 146 -29.93 6.54 -34.19
N SER A 147 -29.93 5.49 -35.02
CA SER A 147 -28.94 4.39 -34.90
C SER A 147 -27.47 4.84 -35.03
N LEU A 148 -27.20 5.95 -35.73
CA LEU A 148 -25.87 6.54 -35.78
C LEU A 148 -25.46 7.12 -34.41
N ASP A 149 -26.40 7.73 -33.68
CA ASP A 149 -26.14 8.28 -32.35
C ASP A 149 -25.84 7.18 -31.34
N GLU A 150 -26.52 6.04 -31.44
CA GLU A 150 -26.25 4.86 -30.62
C GLU A 150 -24.81 4.37 -30.82
N ARG A 151 -24.37 4.23 -32.08
CA ARG A 151 -23.00 3.84 -32.42
C ARG A 151 -21.96 4.86 -31.93
N LEU A 152 -22.23 6.16 -32.12
CA LEU A 152 -21.36 7.22 -31.64
C LEU A 152 -21.25 7.16 -30.11
N LEU A 153 -22.37 7.08 -29.41
CA LEU A 153 -22.41 7.03 -27.95
C LEU A 153 -21.66 5.81 -27.40
N GLN A 154 -21.82 4.64 -28.02
CA GLN A 154 -21.07 3.43 -27.65
C GLN A 154 -19.56 3.61 -27.83
N ALA A 155 -19.13 4.21 -28.94
CA ALA A 155 -17.72 4.49 -29.19
C ALA A 155 -17.15 5.49 -28.16
N PHE A 156 -17.91 6.54 -27.82
CA PHE A 156 -17.57 7.45 -26.72
C PHE A 156 -17.45 6.72 -25.40
N ALA A 157 -18.39 5.84 -25.07
CA ALA A 157 -18.35 5.05 -23.84
C ALA A 157 -17.09 4.17 -23.77
N SER A 158 -16.63 3.60 -24.89
CA SER A 158 -15.36 2.86 -24.93
C SER A 158 -14.15 3.76 -24.62
N HIS A 159 -14.10 4.98 -25.15
CA HIS A 159 -13.01 5.92 -24.82
C HIS A 159 -13.04 6.38 -23.36
N VAL A 160 -14.23 6.63 -22.84
CA VAL A 160 -14.42 6.95 -21.41
C VAL A 160 -13.98 5.78 -20.54
N ALA A 161 -14.30 4.54 -20.92
CA ALA A 161 -13.87 3.36 -20.18
C ALA A 161 -12.34 3.31 -20.03
N VAL A 162 -11.61 3.53 -21.13
CA VAL A 162 -10.14 3.56 -21.12
C VAL A 162 -9.61 4.64 -20.18
N ALA A 163 -10.20 5.85 -20.20
CA ALA A 163 -9.79 6.93 -19.32
C ALA A 163 -10.05 6.62 -17.83
N LEU A 164 -11.21 6.05 -17.51
CA LEU A 164 -11.56 5.64 -16.14
C LEU A 164 -10.69 4.49 -15.63
N GLU A 165 -10.40 3.49 -16.47
CA GLU A 165 -9.51 2.38 -16.11
C GLU A 165 -8.08 2.86 -15.90
N ARG A 166 -7.56 3.72 -16.78
CA ARG A 166 -6.23 4.32 -16.60
C ARG A 166 -6.13 5.01 -15.25
N ARG A 167 -7.09 5.88 -14.93
CA ARG A 167 -7.09 6.60 -13.65
C ARG A 167 -7.11 5.64 -12.46
N ARG A 168 -7.92 4.59 -12.51
CA ARG A 168 -7.95 3.56 -11.47
C ARG A 168 -6.59 2.89 -11.28
N LEU A 169 -5.96 2.49 -12.39
CA LEU A 169 -4.64 1.84 -12.37
C LEU A 169 -3.54 2.80 -11.86
N GLU A 170 -3.61 4.07 -12.21
CA GLU A 170 -2.69 5.10 -11.72
C GLU A 170 -2.82 5.32 -10.21
N ASP A 171 -4.05 5.35 -9.69
CA ASP A 171 -4.30 5.45 -8.25
C ASP A 171 -3.77 4.22 -7.49
N GLU A 172 -4.08 3.01 -7.99
CA GLU A 172 -3.59 1.75 -7.40
C GLU A 172 -2.04 1.70 -7.42
N ALA A 173 -1.42 2.07 -8.54
CA ALA A 173 0.03 2.12 -8.67
C ALA A 173 0.67 3.13 -7.71
N ARG A 174 0.03 4.29 -7.52
CA ARG A 174 0.50 5.32 -6.58
C ARG A 174 0.49 4.83 -5.14
N SER A 175 -0.61 4.23 -4.69
CA SER A 175 -0.70 3.69 -3.34
C SER A 175 0.35 2.60 -3.07
N VAL A 176 0.59 1.72 -4.05
CA VAL A 176 1.67 0.71 -3.95
C VAL A 176 3.04 1.38 -3.87
N TRP A 177 3.27 2.42 -4.65
CA TRP A 177 4.54 3.16 -4.66
C TRP A 177 4.80 3.86 -3.31
N GLU A 178 3.81 4.55 -2.76
CA GLU A 178 3.90 5.24 -1.46
C GLU A 178 4.20 4.26 -0.31
N LEU A 179 3.56 3.08 -0.32
CA LEU A 179 3.83 2.03 0.64
C LEU A 179 5.28 1.51 0.54
N ARG A 180 5.75 1.26 -0.70
CA ARG A 180 7.14 0.81 -0.93
C ARG A 180 8.16 1.84 -0.46
N GLN A 181 7.95 3.12 -0.77
CA GLN A 181 8.81 4.21 -0.30
C GLN A 181 8.88 4.26 1.23
N SER A 182 7.74 4.11 1.90
CA SER A 182 7.68 4.09 3.37
C SER A 182 8.47 2.92 3.96
N LEU A 183 8.38 1.73 3.35
CA LEU A 183 9.15 0.55 3.77
C LEU A 183 10.66 0.73 3.54
N GLU A 184 11.06 1.29 2.39
CA GLU A 184 12.46 1.51 2.05
C GLU A 184 13.12 2.58 2.93
N MET A 185 12.36 3.60 3.32
CA MET A 185 12.81 4.55 4.34
C MET A 185 13.02 3.86 5.69
N GLY A 186 12.07 3.01 6.11
CA GLY A 186 12.20 2.19 7.31
C GLY A 186 13.45 1.30 7.29
N HIS A 187 13.73 0.65 6.14
CA HIS A 187 14.94 -0.13 5.92
C HIS A 187 16.21 0.70 6.16
N ARG A 188 16.30 1.86 5.51
CA ARG A 188 17.47 2.73 5.61
C ARG A 188 17.73 3.19 7.05
N ILE A 189 16.67 3.55 7.78
CA ILE A 189 16.79 3.94 9.18
C ILE A 189 17.26 2.76 10.04
N GLN A 190 16.64 1.58 9.87
CA GLN A 190 17.02 0.37 10.62
C GLN A 190 18.47 -0.03 10.37
N ALA A 191 18.96 0.07 9.12
CA ALA A 191 20.34 -0.22 8.79
C ALA A 191 21.34 0.70 9.53
N THR A 192 20.94 1.94 9.87
CA THR A 192 21.78 2.84 10.69
C THR A 192 21.90 2.43 12.16
N PHE A 193 21.04 1.52 12.63
CA PHE A 193 21.13 0.97 13.99
C PHE A 193 22.25 -0.07 14.10
N LEU A 194 22.61 -0.74 13.01
CA LEU A 194 23.74 -1.65 13.03
C LEU A 194 25.07 -0.87 12.96
N PRO A 195 26.15 -1.41 13.56
CA PRO A 195 27.46 -0.77 13.51
C PRO A 195 27.89 -0.43 12.08
N SER A 196 28.19 0.85 11.82
CA SER A 196 28.72 1.31 10.53
C SER A 196 30.22 1.03 10.36
N SER A 197 30.91 0.74 11.47
CA SER A 197 32.32 0.35 11.50
C SER A 197 32.54 -0.64 12.63
N LEU A 198 33.50 -1.54 12.44
CA LEU A 198 33.89 -2.54 13.43
C LEU A 198 34.95 -1.96 14.37
N PRO A 199 34.94 -2.35 15.66
CA PRO A 199 35.94 -1.87 16.61
C PRO A 199 37.32 -2.46 16.32
N GLN A 200 38.36 -1.70 16.67
CA GLN A 200 39.71 -2.23 16.77
C GLN A 200 39.93 -2.75 18.18
N VAL A 201 40.05 -4.06 18.32
CA VAL A 201 40.28 -4.74 19.61
C VAL A 201 41.70 -5.31 19.61
N SER A 202 42.50 -4.93 20.60
CA SER A 202 43.90 -5.38 20.69
C SER A 202 43.97 -6.91 20.77
N GLY A 203 44.75 -7.53 19.89
CA GLY A 203 44.91 -8.99 19.84
C GLY A 203 43.80 -9.75 19.10
N TYR A 204 42.79 -9.06 18.55
CA TYR A 204 41.67 -9.69 17.87
C TYR A 204 41.39 -9.04 16.50
N GLU A 205 41.04 -9.88 15.53
CA GLU A 205 40.47 -9.45 14.27
C GLU A 205 38.95 -9.58 14.34
N VAL A 206 38.24 -8.54 13.92
CA VAL A 206 36.77 -8.46 14.00
C VAL A 206 36.19 -8.37 12.60
N ALA A 207 35.21 -9.23 12.32
CA ALA A 207 34.44 -9.23 11.08
C ALA A 207 32.95 -9.39 11.37
N ALA A 208 32.10 -8.78 10.54
CA ALA A 208 30.65 -8.94 10.61
C ALA A 208 30.07 -8.95 9.19
N TRP A 209 28.96 -9.68 9.03
CA TRP A 209 28.17 -9.68 7.81
C TRP A 209 26.70 -9.77 8.18
N TRP A 210 25.87 -8.98 7.50
CA TRP A 210 24.44 -8.93 7.73
C TRP A 210 23.72 -8.73 6.40
N GLN A 211 22.70 -9.55 6.17
CA GLN A 211 21.81 -9.44 5.04
C GLN A 211 20.38 -9.77 5.52
N PRO A 212 19.44 -8.81 5.50
CA PRO A 212 18.07 -9.08 5.89
C PRO A 212 17.34 -9.90 4.82
N ALA A 213 16.38 -10.72 5.24
CA ALA A 213 15.54 -11.51 4.33
C ALA A 213 14.45 -10.68 3.63
N GLU A 214 14.00 -9.60 4.27
CA GLU A 214 13.00 -8.64 3.77
C GLU A 214 13.53 -7.20 3.83
N PHE A 215 12.69 -6.22 3.48
CA PHE A 215 13.03 -4.80 3.57
C PHE A 215 13.34 -4.36 5.02
N VAL A 216 12.71 -4.90 6.05
CA VAL A 216 12.95 -4.47 7.44
C VAL A 216 13.14 -5.70 8.32
N SER A 217 14.20 -5.71 9.14
CA SER A 217 14.58 -6.87 9.96
C SER A 217 14.58 -6.58 11.46
N GLY A 218 14.27 -7.61 12.25
CA GLY A 218 14.46 -7.67 13.69
C GLY A 218 15.89 -8.02 14.11
N ASP A 219 16.78 -8.33 13.16
CA ASP A 219 18.17 -8.67 13.43
C ASP A 219 18.89 -7.53 14.13
N TYR A 220 19.70 -7.89 15.12
CA TYR A 220 20.53 -6.99 15.89
C TYR A 220 21.93 -7.58 15.99
N TYR A 221 22.94 -6.78 15.71
CA TYR A 221 24.28 -7.04 16.22
C TYR A 221 24.93 -5.73 16.61
N ASP A 222 25.82 -5.76 17.61
CA ASP A 222 26.44 -4.55 18.12
C ASP A 222 27.75 -4.81 18.85
N TRP A 223 28.56 -3.77 18.93
CA TRP A 223 29.80 -3.72 19.70
C TRP A 223 29.72 -2.58 20.70
N LEU A 224 29.83 -2.93 21.97
CA LEU A 224 29.55 -2.06 23.10
C LEU A 224 30.83 -1.91 23.93
N ARG A 225 31.35 -0.69 24.03
CA ARG A 225 32.50 -0.42 24.89
C ARG A 225 32.04 -0.29 26.36
N LEU A 226 32.54 -1.16 27.22
CA LEU A 226 32.23 -1.15 28.66
C LEU A 226 33.11 -0.11 29.39
N ARG A 227 32.70 0.28 30.59
CA ARG A 227 33.38 1.35 31.38
C ARG A 227 34.83 1.04 31.73
N ASP A 228 35.15 -0.24 31.91
CA ASP A 228 36.46 -0.74 32.35
C ASP A 228 37.42 -1.07 31.19
N GLY A 229 37.02 -0.78 29.94
CA GLY A 229 37.83 -1.06 28.76
C GLY A 229 37.58 -2.43 28.13
N ARG A 230 36.73 -3.27 28.74
CA ARG A 230 36.24 -4.52 28.13
C ARG A 230 35.31 -4.22 26.94
N TRP A 231 35.16 -5.21 26.06
CA TRP A 231 34.29 -5.13 24.88
C TRP A 231 33.11 -6.08 25.01
N GLY A 232 31.90 -5.52 25.00
CA GLY A 232 30.67 -6.28 24.81
C GLY A 232 30.38 -6.51 23.33
N PHE A 233 29.92 -7.69 22.96
CA PHE A 233 29.29 -7.96 21.67
C PHE A 233 27.90 -8.54 21.88
N ALA A 234 26.94 -8.04 21.11
CA ALA A 234 25.57 -8.52 21.12
C ALA A 234 25.21 -9.05 19.74
N VAL A 235 24.49 -10.17 19.69
CA VAL A 235 23.76 -10.62 18.51
C VAL A 235 22.36 -11.02 18.96
N GLY A 236 21.34 -10.63 18.23
CA GLY A 236 19.97 -10.95 18.59
C GLY A 236 19.03 -10.88 17.40
N ASP A 237 17.83 -11.38 17.62
CA ASP A 237 16.73 -11.32 16.66
C ASP A 237 15.40 -11.15 17.41
N VAL A 238 14.58 -10.24 16.92
CA VAL A 238 13.24 -9.96 17.42
C VAL A 238 12.24 -10.81 16.66
N SER A 239 11.43 -11.59 17.39
CA SER A 239 10.41 -12.44 16.78
C SER A 239 9.44 -11.66 15.89
N GLY A 240 9.16 -12.21 14.72
CA GLY A 240 8.33 -11.61 13.69
C GLY A 240 9.17 -10.94 12.61
N HIS A 241 8.54 -10.10 11.80
CA HIS A 241 9.22 -9.38 10.70
C HIS A 241 8.61 -7.99 10.51
N GLY A 242 9.25 -7.18 9.65
CA GLY A 242 8.77 -5.85 9.29
C GLY A 242 9.04 -4.77 10.36
N LEU A 243 8.33 -3.65 10.23
CA LEU A 243 8.57 -2.43 11.00
C LEU A 243 8.48 -2.63 12.52
N ALA A 244 7.52 -3.42 12.99
CA ALA A 244 7.32 -3.66 14.42
C ALA A 244 8.55 -4.35 15.06
N ALA A 245 9.14 -5.33 14.37
CA ALA A 245 10.34 -6.02 14.86
C ALA A 245 11.55 -5.06 14.90
N ALA A 246 11.71 -4.23 13.89
CA ALA A 246 12.78 -3.22 13.85
C ALA A 246 12.64 -2.14 14.91
N LEU A 247 11.43 -1.71 15.26
CA LEU A 247 11.21 -0.73 16.33
C LEU A 247 11.60 -1.32 17.69
N ILE A 248 11.23 -2.58 17.96
CA ILE A 248 11.69 -3.28 19.17
C ILE A 248 13.21 -3.43 19.17
N MET A 249 13.81 -3.77 18.03
CA MET A 249 15.27 -3.84 17.90
C MET A 249 15.95 -2.50 18.23
N ALA A 250 15.37 -1.38 17.77
CA ALA A 250 15.86 -0.05 18.10
C ALA A 250 15.83 0.23 19.61
N THR A 251 14.76 -0.18 20.29
CA THR A 251 14.65 -0.11 21.76
C THR A 251 15.71 -0.97 22.44
N VAL A 252 15.86 -2.23 21.99
CA VAL A 252 16.89 -3.16 22.52
C VAL A 252 18.28 -2.54 22.39
N ARG A 253 18.61 -1.99 21.23
CA ARG A 253 19.88 -1.31 20.99
C ARG A 253 20.07 -0.12 21.93
N ALA A 254 19.09 0.77 22.00
CA ALA A 254 19.18 1.96 22.84
C ALA A 254 19.44 1.59 24.31
N MET A 255 18.69 0.60 24.82
CA MET A 255 18.87 0.08 26.18
C MET A 255 20.22 -0.60 26.36
N ALA A 256 20.65 -1.43 25.40
CA ALA A 256 21.95 -2.09 25.44
C ALA A 256 23.11 -1.07 25.52
N HIS A 257 23.06 0.02 24.76
CA HIS A 257 24.06 1.10 24.83
C HIS A 257 24.07 1.85 26.17
N VAL A 258 22.91 2.00 26.82
CA VAL A 258 22.83 2.59 28.16
C VAL A 258 23.39 1.62 29.20
N LEU A 259 22.95 0.37 29.17
CA LEU A 259 23.33 -0.67 30.13
C LEU A 259 24.80 -1.06 30.03
N ALA A 260 25.41 -0.99 28.84
CA ALA A 260 26.84 -1.23 28.66
C ALA A 260 27.71 -0.24 29.44
N ARG A 261 27.17 0.94 29.79
CA ARG A 261 27.88 1.91 30.63
C ARG A 261 27.70 1.63 32.11
N THR A 262 26.79 0.78 32.54
CA THR A 262 26.43 0.63 33.96
C THR A 262 26.55 -0.79 34.48
N ALA A 263 26.55 -1.81 33.62
CA ALA A 263 26.58 -3.20 34.04
C ALA A 263 28.01 -3.71 34.27
N ASP A 264 28.23 -4.36 35.41
CA ASP A 264 29.52 -4.96 35.77
C ASP A 264 29.63 -6.42 35.30
N HIS A 265 28.49 -7.11 35.15
CA HIS A 265 28.40 -8.53 34.82
C HIS A 265 27.41 -8.82 33.68
N VAL A 266 27.76 -9.80 32.84
CA VAL A 266 26.99 -10.18 31.64
C VAL A 266 25.56 -10.64 31.96
N HIS A 267 25.36 -11.34 33.08
CA HIS A 267 24.05 -11.82 33.51
C HIS A 267 23.14 -10.67 33.95
N HIS A 268 23.67 -9.74 34.75
CA HIS A 268 22.92 -8.57 35.21
C HIS A 268 22.54 -7.64 34.04
N PHE A 269 23.41 -7.52 33.03
CA PHE A 269 23.10 -6.81 31.79
C PHE A 269 21.87 -7.41 31.10
N VAL A 270 21.84 -8.73 30.88
CA VAL A 270 20.74 -9.40 30.17
C VAL A 270 19.43 -9.36 30.97
N GLU A 271 19.49 -9.50 32.30
CA GLU A 271 18.31 -9.37 33.17
C GLU A 271 17.74 -7.96 33.15
N THR A 272 18.59 -6.94 33.27
CA THR A 272 18.12 -5.54 33.24
C THR A 272 17.59 -5.16 31.86
N LEU A 273 18.22 -5.66 30.79
CA LEU A 273 17.74 -5.50 29.43
C LEU A 273 16.37 -6.15 29.26
N ARG A 274 16.17 -7.37 29.80
CA ARG A 274 14.86 -8.06 29.81
C ARG A 274 13.80 -7.17 30.43
N ASP A 275 14.01 -6.77 31.67
CA ASP A 275 13.00 -6.05 32.45
C ASP A 275 12.66 -4.70 31.82
N SER A 276 13.62 -4.09 31.11
CA SER A 276 13.42 -2.84 30.38
C SER A 276 12.58 -3.00 29.12
N ILE A 277 12.67 -4.11 28.39
CA ILE A 277 11.98 -4.28 27.10
C ILE A 277 10.68 -5.08 27.21
N VAL A 278 10.50 -5.91 28.24
CA VAL A 278 9.28 -6.72 28.43
C VAL A 278 7.98 -5.92 28.32
N PRO A 279 7.86 -4.68 28.84
CA PRO A 279 6.67 -3.86 28.67
C PRO A 279 6.32 -3.55 27.19
N ASP A 280 7.33 -3.47 26.33
CA ASP A 280 7.18 -3.18 24.89
C ASP A 280 6.93 -4.43 24.05
N LEU A 281 7.14 -5.63 24.61
CA LEU A 281 6.93 -6.92 23.95
C LEU A 281 5.45 -7.34 24.00
N GLN A 282 4.60 -6.64 23.24
CA GLN A 282 3.20 -7.01 23.07
C GLN A 282 3.00 -8.18 22.07
N ASN A 283 1.83 -8.82 22.11
CA ASN A 283 1.39 -9.83 21.14
C ASN A 283 2.27 -11.10 21.05
N SER A 284 2.70 -11.64 22.18
CA SER A 284 3.55 -12.84 22.24
C SER A 284 4.89 -12.69 21.50
N ARG A 285 5.38 -11.46 21.33
CA ARG A 285 6.71 -11.20 20.80
C ARG A 285 7.76 -11.49 21.86
N PHE A 286 8.94 -11.89 21.40
CA PHE A 286 10.11 -12.13 22.21
C PHE A 286 11.36 -11.71 21.45
N VAL A 287 12.46 -11.52 22.17
CA VAL A 287 13.78 -11.25 21.59
C VAL A 287 14.71 -12.36 22.00
N THR A 288 15.32 -13.01 21.03
CA THR A 288 16.45 -13.90 21.30
C THR A 288 17.73 -13.08 21.24
N CYS A 289 18.64 -13.24 22.19
CA CYS A 289 19.93 -12.58 22.12
C CYS A 289 21.06 -13.40 22.75
N CYS A 290 22.27 -13.21 22.26
CA CYS A 290 23.50 -13.64 22.88
C CYS A 290 24.34 -12.40 23.12
N PHE A 291 24.66 -12.13 24.38
CA PHE A 291 25.55 -11.06 24.78
C PHE A 291 26.82 -11.66 25.37
N ALA A 292 27.98 -11.12 25.03
CA ALA A 292 29.24 -11.61 25.54
C ALA A 292 30.23 -10.47 25.74
N VAL A 293 31.11 -10.64 26.72
CA VAL A 293 32.06 -9.64 27.19
C VAL A 293 33.45 -10.22 27.08
N LEU A 294 34.29 -9.56 26.28
CA LEU A 294 35.68 -9.87 26.07
C LEU A 294 36.56 -8.91 26.86
N ASP A 295 37.41 -9.46 27.71
CA ASP A 295 38.55 -8.76 28.28
C ASP A 295 39.78 -9.00 27.39
N PRO A 296 40.27 -7.97 26.68
CA PRO A 296 41.42 -8.10 25.79
C PRO A 296 42.76 -8.23 26.53
N GLU A 297 42.84 -7.86 27.81
CA GLU A 297 44.07 -7.97 28.59
C GLU A 297 44.24 -9.38 29.16
N THR A 298 43.16 -9.96 29.69
CA THR A 298 43.18 -11.31 30.27
C THR A 298 42.77 -12.41 29.30
N HIS A 299 42.38 -12.06 28.08
CA HIS A 299 41.80 -12.96 27.07
C HIS A 299 40.59 -13.76 27.58
N ARG A 300 39.86 -13.24 28.57
CA ARG A 300 38.67 -13.87 29.13
C ARG A 300 37.41 -13.44 28.41
N LEU A 301 36.57 -14.42 28.10
CA LEU A 301 35.26 -14.26 27.50
C LEU A 301 34.17 -14.69 28.47
N GLU A 302 33.28 -13.77 28.80
CA GLU A 302 32.03 -14.06 29.52
C GLU A 302 30.84 -14.00 28.55
N TRP A 303 29.79 -14.79 28.73
CA TRP A 303 28.59 -14.70 27.89
C TRP A 303 27.29 -14.96 28.62
N ALA A 304 26.19 -14.51 28.03
CA ALA A 304 24.84 -14.86 28.40
C ALA A 304 24.02 -15.05 27.12
N ASN A 305 23.42 -16.23 26.97
CA ASN A 305 22.63 -16.59 25.79
C ASN A 305 21.16 -16.75 26.20
N ALA A 306 20.33 -15.78 25.81
CA ALA A 306 18.88 -15.74 25.94
C ALA A 306 18.19 -16.46 24.76
N GLY A 307 18.56 -17.72 24.53
CA GLY A 307 17.95 -18.58 23.51
C GLY A 307 18.19 -18.17 22.05
N HIS A 308 19.22 -17.38 21.76
CA HIS A 308 19.59 -17.06 20.39
C HIS A 308 20.17 -18.26 19.64
N ALA A 309 20.07 -18.21 18.31
CA ALA A 309 20.59 -19.18 17.36
C ALA A 309 22.03 -19.59 17.71
N PRO A 310 22.47 -20.81 17.34
CA PRO A 310 23.64 -21.43 17.96
C PRO A 310 24.91 -20.59 17.76
N ALA A 311 25.42 -20.05 18.87
CA ALA A 311 26.71 -19.39 18.95
C ALA A 311 27.79 -20.43 19.26
N PHE A 312 28.95 -20.28 18.60
CA PHE A 312 30.03 -21.25 18.68
C PHE A 312 31.37 -20.59 18.96
N ARG A 313 32.20 -21.28 19.74
CA ARG A 313 33.63 -21.02 19.86
C ARG A 313 34.38 -22.16 19.19
N TYR A 314 35.16 -21.84 18.18
CA TYR A 314 36.01 -22.80 17.49
C TYR A 314 37.48 -22.58 17.85
N CYS A 315 38.17 -23.63 18.29
CA CYS A 315 39.62 -23.57 18.54
C CYS A 315 40.36 -24.32 17.43
N CYS A 316 41.16 -23.60 16.63
CA CYS A 316 41.91 -24.23 15.52
C CYS A 316 42.96 -25.24 16.00
N ARG A 317 43.55 -25.03 17.18
CA ARG A 317 44.59 -25.89 17.77
C ARG A 317 44.04 -27.24 18.20
N THR A 318 42.89 -27.26 18.87
CA THR A 318 42.26 -28.51 19.33
C THR A 318 41.26 -29.07 18.32
N LYS A 319 40.87 -28.27 17.31
CA LYS A 319 39.77 -28.54 16.36
C LYS A 319 38.42 -28.76 17.03
N GLU A 320 38.26 -28.26 18.26
CA GLU A 320 37.02 -28.36 19.00
C GLU A 320 36.10 -27.19 18.69
N CYS A 321 34.81 -27.50 18.53
CA CYS A 321 33.74 -26.52 18.41
C CYS A 321 32.86 -26.62 19.65
N LEU A 322 32.93 -25.61 20.52
CA LEU A 322 32.07 -25.52 21.70
C LEU A 322 30.86 -24.66 21.37
N ARG A 323 29.66 -25.21 21.58
CA ARG A 323 28.42 -24.44 21.52
C ARG A 323 28.21 -23.66 22.81
N LEU A 324 27.98 -22.35 22.70
CA LEU A 324 27.60 -21.49 23.81
C LEU A 324 26.13 -21.75 24.14
N GLN A 325 25.89 -22.62 25.12
CA GLN A 325 24.54 -23.05 25.50
C GLN A 325 23.70 -21.87 26.03
N PRO A 326 22.36 -21.91 25.85
CA PRO A 326 21.46 -20.96 26.49
C PRO A 326 21.68 -20.94 28.00
N THR A 327 21.88 -19.74 28.54
CA THR A 327 22.03 -19.50 29.99
C THR A 327 20.77 -18.89 30.60
N THR A 328 19.87 -18.40 29.75
CA THR A 328 18.57 -17.85 30.15
C THR A 328 17.53 -18.01 29.02
N MET A 329 16.25 -17.76 29.33
CA MET A 329 15.17 -17.79 28.34
C MET A 329 15.21 -16.56 27.42
N PRO A 330 14.65 -16.63 26.20
CA PRO A 330 14.44 -15.44 25.38
C PRO A 330 13.71 -14.33 26.14
N LEU A 331 14.09 -13.09 25.85
CA LEU A 331 13.50 -11.91 26.48
C LEU A 331 12.02 -11.85 26.08
N GLY A 332 11.12 -11.71 27.06
CA GLY A 332 9.66 -11.82 26.85
C GLY A 332 9.05 -13.11 27.42
N PHE A 333 9.87 -14.11 27.74
CA PHE A 333 9.42 -15.28 28.49
C PHE A 333 9.71 -15.14 30.00
N PRO A 334 8.95 -15.85 30.87
CA PRO A 334 9.23 -15.89 32.29
C PRO A 334 10.64 -16.44 32.57
N THR A 335 11.30 -15.90 33.60
CA THR A 335 12.60 -16.38 34.06
C THR A 335 12.45 -17.78 34.66
N ILE A 336 13.14 -18.77 34.09
CA ILE A 336 13.26 -20.13 34.63
C ILE A 336 14.71 -20.37 35.03
N PRO A 337 15.01 -20.91 36.23
CA PRO A 337 16.37 -21.24 36.63
C PRO A 337 16.95 -22.35 35.73
N PHE A 338 18.12 -22.10 35.12
CA PHE A 338 18.83 -23.12 34.34
C PHE A 338 19.70 -24.01 35.24
N PRO A 339 19.70 -25.33 35.07
CA PRO A 339 20.32 -26.29 36.00
C PRO A 339 21.86 -26.24 36.06
N ASN A 340 22.56 -25.49 35.19
CA ASN A 340 24.02 -25.35 35.19
C ASN A 340 24.43 -23.87 34.91
N GLN A 341 24.48 -23.03 35.94
CA GLN A 341 24.96 -21.64 35.85
C GLN A 341 26.50 -21.51 35.97
N THR A 342 27.25 -22.61 36.05
CA THR A 342 28.53 -22.61 36.78
C THR A 342 29.79 -22.12 36.06
N SER A 343 29.77 -21.79 34.77
CA SER A 343 30.74 -20.83 34.23
C SER A 343 30.37 -20.44 32.80
N SER A 344 29.69 -19.31 32.65
CA SER A 344 29.60 -18.63 31.36
C SER A 344 30.87 -17.82 31.08
N THR A 345 32.03 -18.36 31.47
CA THR A 345 33.34 -17.70 31.39
C THR A 345 34.33 -18.69 30.78
N MET A 346 35.20 -18.20 29.91
CA MET A 346 36.21 -18.99 29.22
C MET A 346 37.49 -18.17 29.05
N ASP A 347 38.64 -18.84 29.15
CA ASP A 347 39.93 -18.28 28.75
C ASP A 347 40.21 -18.61 27.27
N LEU A 348 40.48 -17.59 26.45
CA LEU A 348 40.64 -17.73 25.00
C LEU A 348 42.06 -18.01 24.55
N GLY A 349 43.08 -17.85 25.38
CA GLY A 349 44.45 -18.16 24.94
C GLY A 349 45.56 -17.57 25.78
#